data_AF-A0A519HKN2-F1
#
_entry.id   AF-A0A519HKN2-F1
#
_cell.length_a   1.000
_cell.length_b   1.000
_cell.length_c   1.000
_cell.angle_alpha   90.00
_cell.angle_beta   90.00
_cell.angle_gamma   90.00
#
_symmetry.space_group_name_H-M   'P 1'
#
loop_
_entity.id
_entity.type
_entity.pdbx_description
1 polymer ?
#
loop_
_entity_poly.entity_id
_entity_poly.type
_entity_poly.pdbx_seq_one_letter_code
_entity_poly.pdbx_strand_id
1 'polypeptide(L)' 'MTFFCFIDSDILSVPHMEPLMADDLHDAKIEAETLLGQHASGSAAHVFEDDEKVATIRRDGRSSSLTSDRQAWTT' A
#
# COMPACT_ATOMS: atom_id res chain seq x y z
N MET A 1 -20.30 2.77 5.33
CA MET A 1 -19.14 1.89 5.36
C MET A 1 -17.95 2.78 5.60
N THR A 2 -17.08 2.43 6.55
CA THR A 2 -15.89 3.21 6.84
C THR A 2 -14.70 2.28 6.75
N PHE A 3 -13.75 2.64 5.89
CA PHE A 3 -12.52 1.91 5.78
C PHE A 3 -11.45 2.56 6.64
N PHE A 4 -10.63 1.74 7.29
CA PHE A 4 -9.48 2.19 8.06
C PHE A 4 -8.20 1.60 7.48
N CYS A 5 -7.17 2.43 7.40
CA CYS A 5 -5.83 2.01 7.02
C CYS A 5 -4.96 1.93 8.27
N PHE A 6 -4.31 0.79 8.45
CA PHE A 6 -3.30 0.57 9.47
C PHE A 6 -1.93 0.43 8.81
N ILE A 7 -1.03 1.38 9.07
CA ILE A 7 0.33 1.34 8.54
C ILE A 7 1.24 0.61 9.54
N ASP A 8 1.76 -0.54 9.10
CA ASP A 8 2.79 -1.29 9.83
C ASP A 8 4.16 -0.70 9.50
N SER A 9 4.88 -0.21 10.51
CA SER A 9 6.18 0.45 10.39
C SER A 9 7.18 -0.12 11.38
N ASP A 10 8.35 -0.55 10.92
CA ASP A 10 9.39 -1.16 11.76
C ASP A 10 10.04 -0.19 12.77
N ILE A 11 9.86 1.12 12.59
CA ILE A 11 10.48 2.16 13.44
C ILE A 11 9.50 2.85 14.39
N LEU A 12 8.19 2.77 14.15
CA LEU A 12 7.20 3.45 14.97
C LEU A 12 6.58 2.42 15.91
N SER A 13 6.94 2.51 17.20
CA SER A 13 6.37 1.66 18.24
C SER A 13 4.87 1.91 18.49
N VAL A 14 4.30 2.95 17.84
CA VAL A 14 2.89 3.31 17.96
C VAL A 14 2.16 2.93 16.66
N PRO A 15 1.14 2.08 16.74
CA PRO A 15 0.29 1.75 15.60
C PRO A 15 -0.46 2.99 15.09
N HIS A 16 -0.33 3.32 13.80
CA HIS A 16 -1.07 4.42 13.15
C HIS A 16 -2.27 3.87 12.36
N MET A 17 -3.47 4.17 12.84
CA MET A 17 -4.73 3.90 12.12
C MET A 17 -5.36 5.23 11.66
N GLU A 18 -5.67 5.33 10.37
CA GLU A 18 -6.31 6.50 9.78
C GLU A 18 -7.56 6.10 8.97
N PRO A 19 -8.66 6.89 9.05
CA PRO A 19 -9.85 6.65 8.23
C PRO A 19 -9.56 6.98 6.77
N LEU A 20 -10.02 6.12 5.87
CA LEU A 20 -9.92 6.29 4.42
C LEU A 20 -11.17 7.01 3.89
N MET A 21 -10.96 7.93 2.96
CA MET A 21 -12.02 8.63 2.22
C MET A 21 -12.40 7.81 0.99
N ALA A 22 -12.88 6.59 1.22
CA ALA A 22 -13.26 5.63 0.19
C ALA A 22 -14.68 5.14 0.37
N ASP A 23 -15.42 5.04 -0.74
CA ASP A 23 -16.77 4.51 -0.78
C ASP A 23 -16.80 2.99 -1.00
N ASP A 24 -15.73 2.42 -1.55
CA ASP A 24 -15.60 0.98 -1.80
C ASP A 24 -14.19 0.44 -1.52
N LEU A 25 -14.07 -0.88 -1.55
CA LEU A 25 -12.81 -1.59 -1.29
C LEU A 25 -11.71 -1.29 -2.33
N HIS A 26 -12.07 -0.94 -3.56
CA HIS A 26 -11.11 -0.63 -4.60
C HIS A 26 -10.45 0.73 -4.31
N ASP A 27 -11.26 1.75 -4.05
CA ASP A 27 -10.79 3.08 -3.69
C ASP A 27 -10.00 3.06 -2.38
N ALA A 28 -10.46 2.28 -1.39
CA ALA A 28 -9.77 2.11 -0.12
C ALA A 28 -8.37 1.52 -0.30
N LYS A 29 -8.19 0.61 -1.25
CA LYS A 29 -6.86 0.04 -1.55
C LYS A 29 -5.94 1.07 -2.20
N ILE A 30 -6.44 1.87 -3.13
CA ILE A 30 -5.65 2.91 -3.81
C ILE A 30 -5.18 3.96 -2.81
N GLU A 31 -6.06 4.39 -1.91
CA GLU A 31 -5.73 5.37 -0.89
C GLU A 31 -4.74 4.79 0.15
N ALA A 32 -4.95 3.55 0.60
CA ALA A 32 -4.02 2.87 1.50
C ALA A 32 -2.63 2.63 0.87
N GLU A 33 -2.55 2.35 -0.44
CA GLU A 33 -1.29 2.27 -1.17
C GLU A 33 -0.58 3.62 -1.24
N THR A 34 -1.35 4.69 -1.47
CA THR A 34 -0.83 6.06 -1.49
C THR A 34 -0.26 6.45 -0.12
N LEU A 35 -0.98 6.14 0.97
CA LEU A 35 -0.53 6.34 2.34
C LEU A 35 0.76 5.54 2.62
N LEU A 36 0.80 4.25 2.29
CA LEU A 36 2.03 3.44 2.44
C LEU A 36 3.21 4.05 1.65
N GLY A 37 2.93 4.62 0.49
CA GLY A 37 3.89 5.39 -0.31
C GLY A 37 4.50 6.57 0.44
N GLN A 38 3.66 7.35 1.15
CA GLN A 38 4.08 8.52 1.94
C GLN A 38 4.87 8.13 3.19
N HIS A 39 4.57 6.99 3.80
CA HIS A 39 5.31 6.47 4.94
C HIS A 39 6.54 5.68 4.45
N ALA A 40 7.69 6.36 4.29
CA ALA A 40 8.94 5.75 3.82
C ALA A 40 9.41 4.54 4.65
N SER A 41 8.95 4.45 5.89
CA SER A 41 9.32 3.39 6.84
C SER A 41 8.19 2.38 7.08
N GLY A 42 7.06 2.55 6.39
CA GLY A 42 5.97 1.58 6.36
C GLY A 42 6.34 0.38 5.49
N SER A 43 6.15 -0.81 6.05
CA SER A 43 6.37 -2.10 5.38
C SER A 43 5.06 -2.63 4.75
N ALA A 44 3.93 -2.41 5.41
CA ALA A 44 2.62 -2.82 4.96
C ALA A 44 1.51 -1.83 5.36
N ALA A 45 0.43 -1.81 4.58
CA ALA A 45 -0.81 -1.12 4.89
C ALA A 45 -1.95 -2.15 4.93
N HIS A 46 -2.60 -2.28 6.06
CA HIS A 46 -3.75 -3.16 6.25
C HIS A 46 -5.04 -2.35 6.14
N VAL A 47 -5.98 -2.79 5.33
CA VAL A 47 -7.29 -2.14 5.16
C VAL A 47 -8.32 -2.93 5.96
N PHE A 48 -9.07 -2.22 6.79
CA PHE A 48 -10.19 -2.73 7.57
C PHE A 48 -11.48 -2.10 7.09
N GLU A 49 -12.55 -2.88 7.03
CA GLU A 49 -13.93 -2.42 6.91
C GLU A 49 -14.58 -2.62 8.27
N ASP A 50 -14.92 -1.52 8.95
CA ASP A 50 -15.31 -1.55 10.36
C ASP A 50 -14.27 -2.31 11.21
N ASP A 51 -14.60 -3.51 11.70
CA ASP A 51 -13.71 -4.35 12.53
C ASP A 51 -13.05 -5.51 11.76
N GLU A 52 -13.36 -5.67 10.46
CA GLU A 52 -12.89 -6.79 9.64
C GLU A 52 -11.73 -6.38 8.72
N LYS A 53 -10.63 -7.15 8.74
CA LYS A 53 -9.52 -6.91 7.81
C LYS A 53 -9.87 -7.44 6.41
N VAL A 54 -10.10 -6.52 5.48
CA VAL A 54 -10.50 -6.81 4.10
C VAL A 54 -9.34 -6.84 3.11
N ALA A 55 -8.23 -6.16 3.40
CA ALA A 55 -7.05 -6.19 2.52
C ALA A 55 -5.72 -5.98 3.25
N THR A 56 -4.63 -6.31 2.56
CA THR A 56 -3.26 -6.01 2.99
C THR A 56 -2.42 -5.69 1.77
N ILE A 57 -1.87 -4.49 1.75
CA ILE A 57 -0.96 -3.96 0.74
C ILE A 57 0.43 -4.02 1.34
N ARG A 58 1.39 -4.57 0.61
CA ARG A 58 2.78 -4.63 1.04
C ARG A 58 3.62 -3.85 0.07
N ARG A 59 4.62 -3.14 0.59
CA ARG A 59 5.65 -2.55 -0.25
C ARG A 59 6.55 -3.69 -0.71
N ASP A 60 6.16 -4.34 -1.80
CA ASP A 60 7.03 -5.31 -2.43
C ASP A 60 8.24 -4.53 -2.93
N GLY A 61 9.43 -4.80 -2.38
CA GLY A 61 10.69 -4.15 -2.78
C GLY A 61 11.05 -4.37 -4.25
N ARG A 62 10.19 -5.03 -5.04
CA ARG A 62 10.25 -5.07 -6.48
C ARG A 62 9.17 -4.18 -7.07
N SER A 63 9.59 -2.96 -7.42
CA SER A 63 9.14 -2.38 -8.68
C SER A 63 9.27 -3.46 -9.75
N SER A 64 8.15 -4.02 -10.21
CA SER A 64 8.12 -4.75 -11.47
C SER A 64 8.22 -3.74 -12.61
N SER A 65 9.31 -2.97 -12.64
CA SER A 65 9.87 -2.44 -13.86
C SER A 65 10.45 -3.62 -14.61
N LEU A 66 9.58 -4.35 -15.32
CA LEU A 66 10.02 -5.09 -16.50
C LEU A 66 10.34 -4.05 -17.59
N THR A 67 11.40 -3.28 -17.38
CA THR A 67 12.21 -2.75 -18.48
C THR A 67 12.83 -3.96 -19.16
N SER A 68 12.10 -4.55 -20.11
CA SER A 68 12.69 -5.47 -21.07
C SER A 68 13.39 -4.62 -22.13
N ASP A 69 14.53 -4.04 -21.73
CA ASP A 69 15.56 -3.57 -22.63
C ASP A 69 16.03 -4.73 -23.49
N ARG A 70 15.63 -4.73 -24.77
CA ARG A 70 16.45 -5.31 -25.84
C ARG A 70 16.48 -4.33 -27.01
N GLN A 71 17.36 -3.34 -26.86
CA GLN A 71 18.07 -2.78 -28.01
C GLN A 71 18.84 -3.93 -28.68
N ALA A 72 18.58 -4.18 -29.95
CA ALA A 72 19.41 -5.03 -30.79
C ALA A 72 20.03 -4.14 -31.88
N TRP A 73 21.24 -3.66 -31.60
CA TRP A 73 22.17 -3.16 -32.62
C TRP A 73 23.17 -4.28 -32.91
N THR A 74 23.25 -4.70 -34.19
CA THR A 74 24.33 -5.41 -34.92
C THR A 74 23.67 -5.99 -36.17
N THR A 75 24.12 -5.86 -37.42
CA THR A 75 25.38 -5.43 -38.05
C THR A 75 25.05 -5.03 -39.49
#